data_AF-A0A1F7U364-F1
#
_entry.id   AF-A0A1F7U364-F1
#
_cell.length_a   1.000
_cell.length_b   1.000
_cell.length_c   1.000
_cell.angle_alpha   90.00
_cell.angle_beta   90.00
_cell.angle_gamma   90.00
#
_symmetry.space_group_name_H-M   'P 1'
#
loop_
_entity.id
_entity.type
_entity.pdbx_description
1 polymer ?
#
loop_
_entity_poly.entity_id
_entity_poly.type
_entity_poly.pdbx_seq_one_letter_code
_entity_poly.pdbx_strand_id
1 'polypeptide(L)'
;MIEYSKAKLARAARKHGLKFVILHGSYATERIHKGSDLDIAVLGKQELTSDGELQLYSEFAEIFGDNPRRELDLKTLHKVDSLFRYEVVREGLLLYGNPTEYEQFKAVGYRTYEDARPLRELERMLSEKYQRHLNAISSGYA
;
A
#
# COMPACT_ATOMS: atom_id res chain seq x y z
N MET A 1 13.53 5.64 -11.58
CA MET A 1 14.05 5.53 -10.20
C MET A 1 13.73 6.84 -9.49
N ILE A 2 13.05 6.80 -8.35
CA ILE A 2 12.70 8.02 -7.59
C ILE A 2 13.96 8.53 -6.91
N GLU A 3 14.25 9.82 -7.06
CA GLU A 3 15.36 10.48 -6.38
C GLU A 3 14.90 10.98 -5.01
N TYR A 4 15.51 10.48 -3.93
CA TYR A 4 15.17 10.86 -2.55
C TYR A 4 16.40 10.76 -1.64
N SER A 5 16.39 11.51 -0.53
CA SER A 5 17.46 11.46 0.46
C SER A 5 17.27 10.28 1.43
N LYS A 6 18.07 9.22 1.26
CA LYS A 6 18.09 8.06 2.17
C LYS A 6 18.32 8.46 3.63
N ALA A 7 19.14 9.48 3.88
CA ALA A 7 19.44 9.96 5.24
C ALA A 7 18.21 10.63 5.89
N LYS A 8 17.50 11.49 5.15
CA LYS A 8 16.25 12.10 5.65
C LYS A 8 15.18 11.05 5.90
N LEU A 9 15.03 10.09 4.98
CA LEU A 9 14.09 8.97 5.13
C LEU A 9 14.39 8.17 6.40
N ALA A 10 15.65 7.76 6.60
CA ALA A 10 16.03 7.00 7.78
C ALA A 10 15.84 7.78 9.08
N ARG A 11 15.91 9.12 9.05
CA ARG A 11 15.63 9.96 10.21
C ARG A 11 14.13 10.01 10.51
N ALA A 12 13.31 10.31 9.51
CA ALA A 12 11.85 10.33 9.64
C ALA A 12 11.30 8.97 10.10
N ALA A 13 11.76 7.89 9.46
CA ALA A 13 11.35 6.53 9.80
C ALA A 13 11.72 6.15 11.24
N ARG A 14 12.90 6.55 11.74
CA ARG A 14 13.27 6.33 13.15
C ARG A 14 12.44 7.16 14.11
N LYS A 15 12.18 8.43 13.79
CA LYS A 15 11.35 9.34 14.60
C LYS A 15 9.95 8.77 14.83
N HIS A 16 9.35 8.21 13.79
CA HIS A 16 7.99 7.62 13.83
C HIS A 16 7.97 6.13 14.20
N GLY A 17 9.11 5.54 14.58
CA GLY A 17 9.16 4.13 14.98
C GLY A 17 8.79 3.14 13.87
N LEU A 18 9.07 3.49 12.61
CA LEU A 18 8.75 2.64 11.46
C LEU A 18 9.62 1.38 11.42
N LYS A 19 8.98 0.26 11.13
CA LYS A 19 9.61 -1.02 10.81
C LYS A 19 9.97 -1.08 9.33
N PHE A 20 9.04 -0.73 8.45
CA PHE A 20 9.23 -0.74 7.00
C PHE A 20 8.70 0.53 6.35
N VAL A 21 9.39 0.98 5.30
CA VAL A 21 8.89 1.90 4.28
C VAL A 21 9.03 1.20 2.93
N ILE A 22 7.93 1.04 2.23
CA ILE A 22 7.83 0.23 1.03
C ILE A 22 7.22 1.10 -0.07
N LEU A 23 7.93 1.23 -1.18
CA LEU A 23 7.35 1.76 -2.41
C LEU A 23 6.54 0.65 -3.08
N HIS A 24 5.29 0.90 -3.44
CA HIS A 24 4.46 -0.09 -4.14
C HIS A 24 3.75 0.54 -5.34
N GLY A 25 2.83 -0.22 -5.92
CA GLY A 25 2.00 0.23 -7.04
C GLY A 25 2.79 0.39 -8.33
N SER A 26 2.32 1.31 -9.17
CA SER A 26 2.80 1.50 -10.55
C SER A 26 4.28 1.90 -10.65
N TYR A 27 4.88 2.41 -9.58
CA TYR A 27 6.32 2.70 -9.52
C TYR A 27 7.20 1.48 -9.24
N ALA A 28 6.63 0.42 -8.68
CA ALA A 28 7.36 -0.76 -8.26
C ALA A 28 7.33 -1.87 -9.33
N THR A 29 6.32 -1.86 -10.20
CA THR A 29 6.31 -2.59 -11.48
C THR A 29 6.86 -1.70 -12.59
N GLU A 30 7.66 -2.24 -13.51
CA GLU A 30 8.37 -1.48 -14.57
C GLU A 30 7.47 -0.79 -15.64
N ARG A 31 6.21 -0.45 -15.33
CA ARG A 31 5.27 0.26 -16.20
C ARG A 31 5.28 1.76 -15.92
N ILE A 32 6.44 2.38 -16.10
CA ILE A 32 6.61 3.82 -15.88
C ILE A 32 5.80 4.59 -16.92
N HIS A 33 4.82 5.37 -16.47
CA HIS A 33 4.29 6.51 -17.21
C HIS A 33 4.73 7.79 -16.49
N LYS A 34 5.18 8.80 -17.25
CA LYS A 34 5.50 10.13 -16.70
C LYS A 34 4.21 10.72 -16.12
N GLY A 35 4.09 10.73 -14.79
CA GLY A 35 2.94 11.27 -14.07
C GLY A 35 2.19 10.28 -13.19
N SER A 36 2.73 9.09 -12.92
CA SER A 36 2.11 8.18 -11.94
C SER A 36 2.27 8.71 -10.52
N ASP A 37 1.27 8.43 -9.68
CA ASP A 37 1.22 8.73 -8.25
C ASP A 37 2.23 7.90 -7.48
N LEU A 38 2.77 8.48 -6.41
CA LEU A 38 3.79 7.85 -5.58
C LEU A 38 3.14 7.11 -4.42
N ASP A 39 2.94 5.80 -4.58
CA ASP A 39 2.36 4.94 -3.55
C ASP A 39 3.43 4.45 -2.54
N ILE A 40 3.33 4.92 -1.30
CA ILE A 40 4.19 4.52 -0.19
C ILE A 40 3.36 3.81 0.88
N ALA A 41 3.72 2.57 1.17
CA ALA A 41 3.21 1.83 2.31
C ALA A 41 4.20 1.86 3.47
N VAL A 42 3.70 2.06 4.68
CA VAL A 42 4.49 2.06 5.91
C VAL A 42 3.96 1.04 6.90
N LEU A 43 4.88 0.40 7.62
CA LEU A 43 4.54 -0.42 8.77
C LEU A 43 5.30 0.10 9.98
N GLY A 44 4.57 0.50 11.02
CA GLY A 44 5.14 0.84 12.32
C GLY A 44 5.53 -0.40 13.12
N LYS A 45 6.42 -0.23 14.10
CA LYS A 45 6.57 -1.25 15.16
C LYS A 45 5.29 -1.37 16.00
N GLN A 46 4.55 -0.27 16.09
CA GLN A 46 3.22 -0.15 16.65
C GLN A 46 2.37 0.66 15.67
N GLU A 47 1.06 0.56 15.81
CA GLU A 47 0.15 1.38 15.02
C GLU A 47 0.41 2.86 15.27
N LEU A 48 0.43 3.65 14.20
CA LEU A 48 0.60 5.10 14.28
C LEU A 48 -0.69 5.74 14.80
N THR A 49 -0.56 6.77 15.62
CA THR A 49 -1.70 7.65 15.94
C THR A 49 -2.04 8.50 14.73
N SER A 50 -3.27 9.02 14.65
CA SER A 50 -3.68 9.90 13.55
C SER A 50 -2.79 11.14 13.42
N ASP A 51 -2.36 11.73 14.53
CA ASP A 51 -1.39 12.84 14.52
C ASP A 51 -0.02 12.40 14.00
N GLY A 52 0.41 11.18 14.36
CA GLY A 52 1.64 10.58 13.86
C GLY A 52 1.61 10.33 12.36
N GLU A 53 0.49 9.85 11.84
CA GLU A 53 0.27 9.66 10.39
C GLU A 53 0.34 10.98 9.64
N LEU A 54 -0.29 12.04 10.15
CA LEU A 54 -0.27 13.36 9.51
C LEU A 54 1.13 14.00 9.52
N GLN A 55 1.86 13.87 10.63
CA GLN A 55 3.25 14.34 10.72
C GLN A 55 4.16 13.54 9.78
N LEU A 56 3.98 12.23 9.72
CA LEU A 56 4.72 11.36 8.81
C LEU A 56 4.46 11.73 7.36
N TYR A 57 3.20 11.99 6.99
CA TYR A 57 2.84 12.47 5.65
C TYR A 57 3.59 13.75 5.29
N SER A 58 3.56 14.75 6.18
CA SER A 58 4.26 16.02 5.96
C SER A 58 5.76 15.82 5.74
N GLU A 59 6.42 14.99 6.56
CA GLU A 59 7.84 14.68 6.41
C GLU A 59 8.14 13.92 5.10
N PHE A 60 7.26 13.01 4.69
CA PHE A 60 7.43 12.24 3.46
C PHE A 60 7.18 13.09 2.22
N ALA A 61 6.23 14.02 2.27
CA ALA A 61 6.01 15.01 1.23
C ALA A 61 7.26 15.89 1.01
N GLU A 62 7.98 16.25 2.07
CA GLU A 62 9.27 16.95 1.94
C GLU A 62 10.40 16.08 1.36
N ILE A 63 10.40 14.77 1.64
CA ILE A 63 11.46 13.84 1.22
C ILE A 63 11.29 13.41 -0.22
N PHE A 64 10.07 13.04 -0.58
CA PHE A 64 9.74 12.48 -1.88
C PHE A 64 9.12 13.52 -2.82
N GLY A 65 8.69 14.67 -2.31
CA GLY A 65 7.95 15.67 -3.07
C GLY A 65 6.49 15.27 -3.24
N ASP A 66 5.61 16.24 -2.99
CA ASP A 66 4.18 16.17 -3.29
C ASP A 66 3.84 17.36 -4.18
N ASN A 67 3.41 17.11 -5.43
CA ASN A 67 3.10 18.17 -6.37
C ASN A 67 2.00 17.73 -7.36
N PRO A 68 1.34 18.67 -8.07
CA PRO A 68 0.24 18.34 -8.98
C PRO A 68 0.58 17.40 -10.15
N ARG A 69 1.87 17.07 -10.35
CA ARG A 69 2.32 16.11 -11.37
C ARG A 69 2.68 14.74 -10.78
N ARG A 70 2.72 14.61 -9.46
CA ARG A 70 2.99 13.38 -8.71
C ARG A 70 2.51 13.56 -7.26
N GLU A 71 1.32 13.05 -6.98
CA GLU A 71 0.74 13.03 -5.64
C GLU A 71 1.38 11.92 -4.79
N LEU A 72 1.52 12.16 -3.49
CA LEU A 72 2.00 11.16 -2.53
C LEU A 72 0.79 10.44 -1.90
N ASP A 73 0.65 9.14 -2.12
CA ASP A 73 -0.33 8.31 -1.39
C ASP A 73 0.40 7.53 -0.29
N LEU A 74 0.08 7.82 0.97
CA LEU A 74 0.67 7.16 2.14
C LEU A 74 -0.34 6.23 2.79
N LYS A 75 -0.02 4.93 2.85
CA LYS A 75 -0.87 3.91 3.47
C LYS A 75 -0.20 3.18 4.62
N THR A 76 -0.91 3.04 5.73
CA THR A 76 -0.48 2.26 6.90
C THR A 76 -0.84 0.79 6.75
N LEU A 77 0.11 -0.12 6.98
CA LEU A 77 -0.10 -1.56 6.83
C LEU A 77 -0.70 -2.24 8.06
N HIS A 78 -1.03 -1.49 9.12
CA HIS A 78 -1.64 -2.06 10.33
C HIS A 78 -3.12 -2.46 10.15
N LYS A 79 -3.86 -1.69 9.36
CA LYS A 79 -5.33 -1.81 9.22
C LYS A 79 -5.80 -2.25 7.84
N VAL A 80 -4.86 -2.58 6.95
CA VAL A 80 -5.18 -3.00 5.58
C VAL A 80 -5.64 -4.44 5.55
N ASP A 81 -6.51 -4.74 4.59
CA ASP A 81 -6.93 -6.10 4.32
C ASP A 81 -5.78 -6.95 3.74
N SER A 82 -6.00 -8.27 3.73
CA SER A 82 -5.01 -9.24 3.26
C SER A 82 -4.69 -9.13 1.76
N LEU A 83 -5.61 -8.64 0.93
CA LEU A 83 -5.40 -8.46 -0.50
C LEU A 83 -4.49 -7.25 -0.75
N PHE A 84 -4.78 -6.09 -0.14
CA PHE A 84 -3.92 -4.92 -0.28
C PHE A 84 -2.52 -5.19 0.25
N ARG A 85 -2.43 -5.86 1.42
CA ARG A 85 -1.13 -6.26 1.97
C ARG A 85 -0.36 -7.17 1.03
N TYR A 86 -1.05 -8.10 0.36
CA TYR A 86 -0.47 -8.97 -0.65
C TYR A 86 0.08 -8.20 -1.85
N GLU A 87 -0.67 -7.22 -2.37
CA GLU A 87 -0.23 -6.37 -3.48
C GLU A 87 1.05 -5.61 -3.11
N VAL A 88 1.09 -5.02 -1.91
CA VAL A 88 2.28 -4.32 -1.39
C VAL A 88 3.48 -5.25 -1.26
N VAL A 89 3.32 -6.50 -0.82
CA VAL A 89 4.47 -7.43 -0.70
C VAL A 89 4.89 -8.06 -2.02
N ARG A 90 3.95 -8.24 -2.96
CA ARG A 90 4.22 -8.85 -4.27
C ARG A 90 5.10 -7.94 -5.13
N GLU A 91 4.77 -6.66 -5.16
CA GLU A 91 5.40 -5.69 -6.06
C GLU A 91 6.28 -4.69 -5.32
N GLY A 92 6.25 -4.67 -3.98
CA GLY A 92 6.92 -3.64 -3.20
C GLY A 92 8.45 -3.65 -3.24
N LEU A 93 9.02 -2.45 -3.27
CA LEU A 93 10.44 -2.20 -3.08
C LEU A 93 10.70 -1.61 -1.69
N LEU A 94 11.54 -2.29 -0.91
CA LEU A 94 11.93 -1.82 0.43
C LEU A 94 12.83 -0.57 0.33
N LEU A 95 12.33 0.58 0.79
CA LEU A 95 13.08 1.83 0.86
C LEU A 95 13.80 2.00 2.21
N TYR A 96 13.21 1.48 3.29
CA TYR A 96 13.77 1.49 4.64
C TYR A 96 13.29 0.28 5.43
N GLY A 97 14.21 -0.36 6.17
CA GLY A 97 13.92 -1.49 7.04
C GLY A 97 15.01 -2.56 6.97
N ASN A 98 14.85 -3.64 7.74
CA ASN A 98 15.73 -4.80 7.65
C ASN A 98 15.30 -5.71 6.47
N PRO A 99 16.18 -6.01 5.50
CA PRO A 99 15.82 -6.85 4.35
C PRO A 99 15.38 -8.27 4.73
N THR A 100 16.03 -8.90 5.71
CA THR A 100 15.69 -10.24 6.18
C THR A 100 14.31 -10.29 6.82
N GLU A 101 13.98 -9.31 7.67
CA GLU A 101 12.64 -9.20 8.25
C GLU A 101 11.58 -8.87 7.19
N TYR A 102 11.97 -8.15 6.14
CA TYR A 102 11.08 -7.84 5.03
C TYR A 102 10.75 -9.08 4.19
N GLU A 103 11.72 -9.95 3.91
CA GLU A 103 11.43 -11.22 3.23
C GLU A 103 10.52 -12.13 4.06
N GLN A 104 10.69 -12.15 5.39
CA GLN A 104 9.75 -12.84 6.29
C GLN A 104 8.36 -12.22 6.22
N PHE A 105 8.27 -10.88 6.21
CA PHE A 105 7.01 -10.16 6.07
C PHE A 105 6.30 -10.50 4.75
N LYS A 106 7.06 -10.59 3.63
CA LYS A 106 6.53 -11.02 2.33
C LYS A 106 6.01 -12.45 2.38
N ALA A 107 6.76 -13.38 2.96
CA ALA A 107 6.35 -14.78 3.08
C ALA A 107 5.05 -14.94 3.88
N VAL A 108 4.89 -14.19 4.97
CA VAL A 108 3.65 -14.16 5.75
C VAL A 108 2.50 -13.57 4.93
N GLY A 109 2.73 -12.44 4.25
CA GLY A 109 1.72 -11.80 3.39
C GLY A 109 1.21 -12.74 2.29
N TYR A 110 2.11 -13.47 1.62
CA TYR A 110 1.75 -14.49 0.64
C TYR A 110 0.89 -15.61 1.23
N ARG A 111 1.28 -16.15 2.39
CA ARG A 111 0.52 -17.20 3.06
C ARG A 111 -0.89 -16.72 3.44
N THR A 112 -0.99 -15.56 4.07
CA THR A 112 -2.29 -14.99 4.47
C THR A 112 -3.19 -14.76 3.26
N TYR A 113 -2.61 -14.34 2.13
CA TYR A 113 -3.36 -14.24 0.88
C TYR A 113 -3.89 -15.59 0.43
N GLU A 114 -3.06 -16.62 0.34
CA GLU A 114 -3.51 -17.96 -0.07
C GLU A 114 -4.58 -18.53 0.87
N ASP A 115 -4.41 -18.37 2.18
CA ASP A 115 -5.37 -18.84 3.19
C ASP A 115 -6.74 -18.15 3.06
N ALA A 116 -6.77 -16.88 2.64
CA ALA A 116 -7.99 -16.12 2.41
C ALA A 116 -8.65 -16.37 1.04
N ARG A 117 -8.10 -17.25 0.20
CA ARG A 117 -8.64 -17.54 -1.14
C ARG A 117 -10.11 -17.97 -1.15
N PRO A 118 -10.59 -18.87 -0.27
CA PRO A 118 -11.99 -19.27 -0.26
C PRO A 118 -12.95 -18.10 0.05
N LEU A 119 -12.53 -17.18 0.92
CA LEU A 119 -13.33 -15.99 1.26
C LEU A 119 -13.43 -15.03 0.08
N ARG A 120 -12.33 -14.80 -0.65
CA ARG A 120 -12.33 -13.97 -1.86
C ARG A 120 -13.17 -14.57 -2.99
N GLU A 121 -13.13 -15.89 -3.14
CA GLU A 121 -13.98 -16.59 -4.12
C GLU A 121 -15.46 -16.39 -3.80
N LEU A 122 -15.85 -16.48 -2.52
CA LEU A 122 -17.21 -16.21 -2.07
C LEU A 122 -17.62 -14.75 -2.31
N GLU A 123 -16.77 -13.79 -1.96
CA GLU A 123 -17.01 -12.36 -2.17
C GLU A 123 -17.24 -12.04 -3.66
N ARG A 124 -16.43 -12.64 -4.55
CA ARG A 124 -16.60 -12.53 -6.01
C ARG A 124 -17.97 -13.04 -6.44
N MET A 125 -18.37 -14.24 -6.00
CA MET A 125 -19.66 -14.84 -6.36
C MET A 125 -20.84 -13.98 -5.91
N LEU A 126 -20.76 -13.42 -4.69
CA LEU A 126 -21.80 -12.53 -4.16
C LEU A 126 -21.88 -11.24 -4.97
N SER A 127 -20.74 -10.60 -5.25
CA SER A 127 -20.66 -9.38 -6.06
C SER A 127 -21.27 -9.57 -7.45
N GLU A 128 -20.95 -10.68 -8.11
CA GLU A 128 -21.53 -11.04 -9.42
C GLU A 128 -23.05 -11.27 -9.35
N LYS A 129 -23.54 -11.84 -8.25
CA LYS A 129 -24.99 -12.02 -8.05
C LYS A 129 -25.69 -10.68 -7.85
N TYR A 130 -25.13 -9.80 -7.01
CA TYR A 130 -25.67 -8.46 -6.79
C TYR A 130 -25.68 -7.62 -8.07
N GLN A 131 -24.59 -7.63 -8.83
CA GLN A 131 -24.51 -6.89 -10.10
C GLN A 131 -25.58 -7.36 -11.09
N ARG A 132 -25.80 -8.68 -11.20
CA ARG A 132 -26.87 -9.22 -12.04
C ARG A 132 -28.26 -8.77 -11.60
N HIS A 133 -28.52 -8.72 -10.29
CA HIS A 133 -29.78 -8.21 -9.76
C HIS A 133 -29.97 -6.72 -10.08
N LEU A 134 -28.95 -5.89 -9.90
CA LEU A 134 -29.01 -4.46 -10.24
C LEU A 134 -29.29 -4.26 -11.73
N ASN A 135 -28.59 -4.99 -12.60
CA ASN A 135 -28.81 -4.91 -14.03
C ASN A 135 -30.24 -5.32 -14.42
N ALA A 136 -30.79 -6.38 -13.81
CA ALA A 136 -32.15 -6.82 -14.07
C ALA A 136 -33.21 -5.79 -13.64
N ILE A 137 -32.99 -5.10 -12.51
CA ILE A 137 -33.85 -4.00 -12.07
C ILE A 137 -33.75 -2.83 -13.06
N SER A 138 -32.54 -2.39 -13.40
CA SER A 138 -32.33 -1.28 -14.34
C SER A 138 -32.87 -1.55 -15.75
N SER A 139 -32.86 -2.80 -16.22
CA SER A 139 -33.46 -3.20 -17.50
C SER A 139 -34.99 -3.35 -17.45
N GLY A 140 -35.60 -3.44 -16.27
CA GLY A 140 -37.07 -3.50 -16.09
C GLY A 140 -37.75 -2.13 -15.98
N TYR A 141 -36.98 -1.04 -15.86
CA TYR A 141 -37.46 0.34 -15.85
C TYR A 141 -37.21 1.07 -17.19
N ALA A 142 -36.74 0.37 -18.23
CA ALA A 142 -36.48 0.88 -19.57
C ALA A 142 -37.60 0.52 -20.55
#